data_AF-A0A832DP13-F1
#
_entry.id   AF-A0A832DP13-F1
#
_cell.length_a   1.000
_cell.length_b   1.000
_cell.length_c   1.000
_cell.angle_alpha   90.00
_cell.angle_beta   90.00
_cell.angle_gamma   90.00
#
_symmetry.space_group_name_H-M   'P 1'
#
loop_
_entity.id
_entity.type
_entity.pdbx_description
1 polymer ?
#
loop_
_entity_poly.entity_id
_entity_poly.type
_entity_poly.pdbx_seq_one_letter_code
_entity_poly.pdbx_strand_id
1 'polypeptide(L)' 'MKKNDLIEALKEALRTEERAISVYTKHLDAFCTRFQIDKIYIDKIKKTLNYLIQGEYAHRKVCLDLIEQVTKDNKNDY' A
#
# COMPACT_ATOMS: atom_id res chain seq x y z
N MET A 1 -0.41 -24.91 4.06
CA MET A 1 -1.43 -23.84 4.05
C MET A 1 -2.52 -24.22 3.09
N LYS A 2 -3.80 -24.13 3.45
CA LYS A 2 -4.89 -24.32 2.49
C LYS A 2 -4.98 -23.09 1.59
N LYS A 3 -5.50 -23.26 0.38
CA LYS A 3 -5.67 -22.16 -0.61
C LYS A 3 -6.43 -20.97 -0.03
N ASN A 4 -7.48 -21.21 0.75
CA ASN A 4 -8.25 -20.17 1.42
C ASN A 4 -7.42 -19.41 2.48
N ASP A 5 -6.55 -20.12 3.21
CA ASP A 5 -5.65 -19.48 4.19
C ASP A 5 -4.68 -18.52 3.49
N LEU A 6 -4.21 -18.87 2.28
CA LEU A 6 -3.35 -18.00 1.47
C LEU A 6 -4.11 -16.76 0.98
N ILE A 7 -5.35 -16.93 0.51
CA ILE A 7 -6.17 -15.79 0.07
C ILE A 7 -6.44 -14.83 1.24
N GLU A 8 -6.75 -15.34 2.42
CA GLU A 8 -6.99 -14.49 3.60
C GLU A 8 -5.70 -13.78 4.05
N ALA A 9 -4.55 -14.46 4.04
CA ALA A 9 -3.27 -13.81 4.32
C ALA A 9 -2.94 -12.70 3.32
N LEU A 10 -3.20 -12.90 2.03
CA LEU A 10 -3.00 -11.88 0.99
C LEU A 10 -3.97 -10.69 1.16
N LYS A 11 -5.22 -10.94 1.58
CA LYS A 11 -6.17 -9.86 1.90
C LYS A 11 -5.73 -9.07 3.13
N GLU A 12 -5.14 -9.71 4.13
CA GLU A 12 -4.59 -9.02 5.29
C GLU A 12 -3.38 -8.15 4.94
N ALA A 13 -2.47 -8.67 4.10
CA ALA A 13 -1.36 -7.90 3.54
C ALA A 13 -1.89 -6.68 2.76
N LEU A 14 -2.88 -6.89 1.87
CA LEU A 14 -3.52 -5.81 1.11
C LEU A 14 -4.07 -4.69 2.02
N ARG A 15 -4.78 -5.05 3.09
CA ARG A 15 -5.31 -4.07 4.06
C ARG A 15 -4.20 -3.30 4.78
N THR A 16 -3.08 -3.97 5.03
CA THR A 16 -1.90 -3.36 5.66
C THR A 16 -1.31 -2.29 4.75
N GLU A 17 -1.12 -2.58 3.46
CA GLU A 17 -0.60 -1.60 2.50
C GLU A 17 -1.56 -0.42 2.31
N GLU A 18 -2.86 -0.67 2.23
CA GLU A 18 -3.88 0.39 2.13
C GLU A 18 -3.89 1.30 3.37
N ARG A 19 -3.66 0.73 4.55
CA ARG A 19 -3.52 1.51 5.79
C ARG A 19 -2.24 2.34 5.78
N ALA A 20 -1.12 1.79 5.32
CA ALA A 20 0.14 2.52 5.19
C ALA A 20 0.01 3.72 4.24
N ILE A 21 -0.61 3.53 3.06
CA ILE A 21 -0.93 4.63 2.12
C ILE A 21 -1.73 5.73 2.81
N SER A 22 -2.78 5.36 3.55
CA SER A 22 -3.62 6.33 4.27
C SER A 22 -2.83 7.12 5.31
N VAL A 23 -1.95 6.45 6.06
CA VAL A 23 -1.11 7.08 7.09
C VAL A 23 -0.13 8.06 6.45
N TYR A 24 0.62 7.65 5.44
CA TYR A 24 1.59 8.52 4.77
C TYR A 24 0.92 9.71 4.08
N THR A 25 -0.27 9.52 3.50
CA THR A 25 -1.06 10.60 2.90
C THR A 25 -1.49 11.63 3.95
N LYS A 26 -1.96 11.17 5.13
CA LYS A 26 -2.30 12.06 6.25
C LYS A 26 -1.09 12.81 6.79
N HIS A 27 0.07 12.14 6.85
CA HIS A 27 1.32 12.78 7.28
C HIS A 27 1.73 13.86 6.28
N LEU A 28 1.65 13.56 4.98
CA LEU A 28 1.98 14.51 3.92
C LEU A 28 1.12 15.77 4.04
N ASP A 29 -0.19 15.61 4.19
CA ASP A 29 -1.11 16.73 4.39
C ASP A 29 -0.78 17.53 5.65
N ALA A 30 -0.56 16.85 6.78
CA ALA A 30 -0.20 17.51 8.03
C ALA A 30 1.10 18.32 7.93
N PHE A 31 2.15 17.76 7.31
CA PHE A 31 3.44 18.43 7.11
C PHE A 31 3.35 19.61 6.14
N CYS A 32 2.44 19.58 5.18
CA CYS A 32 2.24 20.68 4.24
C CYS A 32 1.40 21.82 4.80
N THR A 33 0.50 21.54 5.74
CA THR A 33 -0.53 22.50 6.18
C THR A 33 -0.34 23.03 7.60
N ARG A 34 0.26 22.25 8.52
CA ARG A 34 0.24 22.55 9.95
C ARG A 34 1.57 23.03 10.52
N PHE A 35 2.68 22.72 9.85
CA PHE A 35 4.00 23.00 10.39
C PHE A 35 4.66 24.20 9.70
N GLN A 36 5.12 25.17 10.49
CA GLN A 36 5.92 26.30 10.02
C GLN A 36 7.41 25.88 9.96
N ILE A 37 7.72 24.95 9.06
CA ILE A 37 9.09 24.48 8.82
C ILE A 37 9.60 25.15 7.54
N ASP A 38 10.92 25.38 7.49
CA ASP A 38 11.58 25.86 6.28
C ASP A 38 11.28 24.94 5.07
N LYS A 39 11.06 25.59 3.93
CA LYS A 39 10.61 24.99 2.66
C LYS A 39 11.50 23.84 2.21
N ILE A 40 12.81 23.93 2.47
CA ILE A 40 13.77 22.87 2.14
C ILE A 40 13.42 21.54 2.84
N TYR A 41 12.96 21.59 4.09
CA TYR A 41 12.55 20.38 4.81
C TYR A 41 11.18 19.88 4.35
N ILE A 42 10.24 20.79 4.04
CA ILE A 42 8.94 20.43 3.47
C ILE A 42 9.13 19.65 2.16
N ASP A 43 10.01 20.12 1.28
CA ASP A 43 10.27 19.46 -0.01
C ASP A 43 10.93 18.09 0.18
N LYS A 44 11.84 17.95 1.16
CA LYS A 44 12.43 16.64 1.53
C LYS A 44 11.37 15.68 2.06
N ILE A 45 10.52 16.12 2.99
CA ILE A 45 9.44 15.30 3.57
C ILE A 45 8.47 14.87 2.47
N LYS A 46 8.05 15.79 1.60
CA LYS A 46 7.18 15.49 0.44
C LYS A 46 7.80 14.41 -0.43
N LYS A 47 9.07 14.56 -0.79
CA LYS A 47 9.78 13.58 -1.62
C LYS A 47 9.81 12.19 -0.96
N THR A 48 10.14 12.13 0.33
CA THR A 48 10.19 10.87 1.08
C THR A 48 8.81 10.21 1.20
N LEU A 49 7.78 10.95 1.63
CA LEU A 49 6.44 10.39 1.79
C LEU A 49 5.84 9.95 0.46
N ASN A 50 6.05 10.73 -0.62
CA ASN A 50 5.64 10.30 -1.95
C ASN A 50 6.34 9.01 -2.39
N TYR A 51 7.65 8.89 -2.15
CA TYR A 51 8.38 7.66 -2.44
C TYR A 51 7.80 6.45 -1.70
N LEU A 52 7.51 6.60 -0.40
CA LEU A 52 6.89 5.53 0.41
C LEU A 52 5.50 5.16 -0.11
N ILE A 53 4.65 6.15 -0.38
CA ILE A 53 3.30 5.93 -0.94
C ILE A 53 3.35 5.15 -2.27
N GLN A 54 4.29 5.49 -3.15
CA GLN A 54 4.45 4.76 -4.42
C GLN A 54 4.90 3.30 -4.20
N GLY A 55 5.77 3.05 -3.21
CA GLY A 55 6.14 1.70 -2.79
C GLY A 55 4.91 0.88 -2.36
N GLU A 56 4.06 1.46 -1.51
CA GLU A 56 2.85 0.76 -1.05
C GLU A 56 1.84 0.52 -2.18
N TYR A 57 1.73 1.42 -3.16
CA TYR A 57 0.91 1.16 -4.35
C TYR A 57 1.44 -0.03 -5.17
N ALA A 58 2.78 -0.19 -5.26
CA ALA A 58 3.38 -1.34 -5.92
C ALA A 58 3.09 -2.64 -5.15
N HIS A 59 3.26 -2.64 -3.82
CA HIS A 59 2.93 -3.79 -2.97
C HIS A 59 1.44 -4.18 -3.07
N ARG A 60 0.56 -3.18 -3.02
CA ARG A 60 -0.88 -3.34 -3.21
C ARG A 60 -1.21 -4.05 -4.52
N LYS A 61 -0.58 -3.63 -5.63
CA LYS A 61 -0.77 -4.25 -6.94
C LYS A 61 -0.33 -5.72 -6.93
N VAL A 62 0.84 -6.02 -6.36
CA VAL A 62 1.33 -7.40 -6.23
C VAL A 62 0.35 -8.27 -5.44
N CYS A 63 -0.20 -7.77 -4.33
CA CYS A 63 -1.20 -8.51 -3.54
C CYS A 63 -2.47 -8.79 -4.37
N LEU A 64 -2.97 -7.81 -5.12
CA LEU A 64 -4.15 -7.97 -5.98
C LEU A 64 -3.90 -9.00 -7.09
N ASP A 65 -2.76 -8.90 -7.77
CA ASP A 65 -2.38 -9.80 -8.86
C ASP A 65 -2.27 -11.25 -8.33
N LEU A 66 -1.69 -11.46 -7.15
CA LEU A 66 -1.60 -12.78 -6.51
C LEU A 66 -2.96 -13.32 -6.09
N ILE A 67 -3.84 -12.50 -5.51
CA ILE A 67 -5.21 -12.91 -5.17
C ILE A 67 -5.95 -13.35 -6.43
N GLU A 68 -5.80 -12.60 -7.53
CA GLU A 68 -6.44 -12.91 -8.80
C GLU A 68 -5.92 -14.23 -9.38
N GLN A 69 -4.61 -14.47 -9.38
CA GLN A 69 -4.00 -15.72 -9.84
C GLN A 69 -4.51 -16.92 -9.06
N VAL A 70 -4.39 -16.87 -7.73
CA VAL A 70 -4.84 -17.96 -6.85
C VAL A 70 -6.34 -18.21 -7.04
N THR A 71 -7.15 -17.17 -7.23
CA THR A 71 -8.59 -17.31 -7.45
C THR A 71 -8.91 -17.88 -8.83
N LYS A 72 -8.19 -17.49 -9.89
CA LYS A 72 -8.38 -17.97 -11.27
C LYS A 72 -7.93 -19.40 -11.48
N ASP A 73 -6.92 -19.87 -10.75
CA ASP A 73 -6.51 -21.28 -10.77
C ASP A 73 -7.66 -22.24 -10.40
N ASN A 74 -8.77 -21.77 -9.79
CA ASN A 74 -9.98 -22.59 -9.59
C ASN A 74 -10.81 -22.84 -10.87
N LYS A 75 -10.59 -22.10 -11.97
CA LYS A 75 -11.44 -22.19 -13.16
C LYS A 75 -11.00 -23.25 -14.18
N ASN A 76 -9.81 -23.84 -14.02
CA ASN A 76 -9.24 -24.82 -14.95
C ASN A 76 -9.29 -26.27 -14.45
N ASP A 77 -9.93 -26.55 -13.31
CA ASP A 77 -10.06 -27.90 -12.73
C ASP A 77 -11.40 -28.59 -13.09
N TYR A 78 -12.05 -28.22 -14.20
CA TYR A 78 -13.27 -28.86 -14.72
C TYR A 78 -13.13 -29.30 -16.18
#